data_AF-A0A154P5F2-F1
#
_entry.id   AF-A0A154P5F2-F1
#
_cell.length_a   1.000
_cell.length_b   1.000
_cell.length_c   1.000
_cell.angle_alpha   90.00
_cell.angle_beta   90.00
_cell.angle_gamma   90.00
#
_symmetry.space_group_name_H-M   'P 1'
#
loop_
_entity.id
_entity.type
_entity.pdbx_description
1 polymer ?
#
loop_
_entity_poly.entity_id
_entity_poly.type
_entity_poly.pdbx_seq_one_letter_code
_entity_poly.pdbx_strand_id
1 'polypeptide(L)'
;MITKFLYRYVVKRTSTFFLSAVIAAMFFERAVDHACESIFERVNEGRLWMHIKHRYEDKSLQVSHKRKSVEEDASKKKVESNPDKKDNS
;
A
#
# COMPACT_ATOMS: atom_id res chain seq x y z
N MET A 1 39.80 0.12 19.05
CA MET A 1 39.23 0.40 20.38
C MET A 1 37.75 -0.01 20.52
N ILE A 2 36.93 0.04 19.47
CA ILE A 2 35.48 -0.28 19.49
C ILE A 2 35.17 -1.72 19.92
N THR A 3 35.89 -2.72 19.42
CA THR A 3 35.63 -4.14 19.71
C THR A 3 35.77 -4.49 21.20
N LYS A 4 36.73 -3.88 21.90
CA LYS A 4 36.92 -4.03 23.36
C LYS A 4 35.77 -3.42 24.16
N PHE A 5 35.14 -2.37 23.65
CA PHE A 5 33.99 -1.73 24.27
C PHE A 5 32.75 -2.60 24.10
N LEU A 6 32.47 -3.05 22.88
CA LEU A 6 31.35 -3.92 22.56
C LEU A 6 31.42 -5.25 23.34
N TYR A 7 32.62 -5.83 23.45
CA TYR A 7 32.83 -7.04 24.23
C TYR A 7 32.48 -6.84 25.72
N ARG A 8 32.91 -5.73 26.34
CA ARG A 8 32.65 -5.48 27.77
C ARG A 8 31.18 -5.18 28.06
N TYR A 9 30.49 -4.50 27.14
CA TYR A 9 29.12 -4.03 27.36
C TYR A 9 28.05 -5.01 26.91
N VAL A 10 28.26 -5.73 25.80
CA VAL A 10 27.22 -6.54 25.16
C VAL A 10 27.53 -8.03 25.24
N VAL A 11 28.79 -8.43 25.04
CA VAL A 11 29.16 -9.85 24.87
C VAL A 11 29.69 -10.50 26.17
N LYS A 12 30.10 -9.71 27.17
CA LYS A 12 30.72 -10.22 28.41
C LYS A 12 29.75 -10.95 29.34
N ARG A 13 28.46 -10.56 29.36
CA ARG A 13 27.42 -11.26 30.12
C ARG A 13 26.44 -11.90 29.14
N THR A 14 26.24 -13.21 29.29
CA THR A 14 25.33 -14.00 28.44
C THR A 14 23.90 -13.45 28.46
N SER A 15 23.39 -13.01 29.62
CA SER A 15 22.06 -12.41 29.73
C SER A 15 21.90 -11.12 28.91
N THR A 16 22.90 -10.24 28.92
CA THR A 16 22.92 -9.01 28.12
C THR A 16 23.09 -9.31 26.63
N PHE A 17 23.87 -10.33 26.30
CA PHE A 17 24.05 -10.81 24.94
C PHE A 17 22.72 -11.30 24.34
N PHE A 18 22.00 -12.20 25.03
CA PHE A 18 20.70 -12.69 24.56
C PHE A 18 19.68 -11.55 24.41
N LEU A 19 19.60 -10.64 25.37
CA LEU A 19 18.73 -9.47 25.28
C LEU A 19 19.04 -8.63 24.04
N SER A 20 20.33 -8.33 23.80
CA SER A 20 20.76 -7.57 22.63
C SER A 20 20.50 -8.31 21.32
N ALA A 21 20.65 -9.65 21.30
CA ALA A 21 20.43 -10.47 20.13
C ALA A 21 18.95 -10.53 19.76
N VAL A 22 18.04 -10.63 20.74
CA VAL A 22 16.59 -10.59 20.50
C VAL A 22 16.17 -9.23 19.94
N ILE A 23 16.66 -8.13 20.54
CA ILE A 23 16.38 -6.79 20.05
C ILE A 23 16.91 -6.63 18.62
N ALA A 24 18.18 -7.01 18.38
CA ALA A 24 18.78 -6.97 17.07
C ALA A 24 18.00 -7.79 16.05
N ALA A 25 17.54 -8.99 16.42
CA ALA A 25 16.71 -9.84 15.57
C ALA A 25 15.41 -9.15 15.15
N MET A 26 14.67 -8.54 16.09
CA MET A 26 13.42 -7.84 15.75
C MET A 26 13.64 -6.64 14.80
N PHE A 27 14.74 -5.91 14.96
CA PHE A 27 15.09 -4.83 14.03
C PHE A 27 15.59 -5.37 12.69
N PHE A 28 16.34 -6.47 12.72
CA PHE A 28 16.88 -7.12 11.53
C PHE A 28 15.77 -7.72 10.66
N GLU A 29 14.75 -8.35 11.26
CA GLU A 29 13.56 -8.84 10.53
C GLU A 29 12.96 -7.73 9.67
N ARG A 30 12.59 -6.60 10.27
CA ARG A 30 12.04 -5.46 9.51
C ARG A 30 13.00 -4.92 8.45
N ALA A 31 14.28 -4.77 8.79
CA ALA A 31 15.25 -4.23 7.86
C ALA A 31 15.46 -5.17 6.65
N VAL A 32 15.53 -6.48 6.89
CA VAL A 32 15.68 -7.49 5.86
C VAL A 32 14.43 -7.62 5.03
N ASP A 33 13.23 -7.60 5.63
CA ASP A 33 11.97 -7.64 4.88
C ASP A 33 11.91 -6.49 3.87
N HIS A 34 12.18 -5.27 4.32
CA HIS A 34 12.20 -4.09 3.45
C HIS A 34 13.32 -4.13 2.41
N ALA A 35 14.51 -4.59 2.79
CA ALA A 35 15.65 -4.70 1.87
C ALA A 35 15.41 -5.77 0.80
N CYS A 36 14.89 -6.93 1.19
CA CYS A 36 14.56 -8.03 0.31
C CYS A 36 13.48 -7.63 -0.68
N GLU A 37 12.40 -6.97 -0.25
CA GLU A 37 11.37 -6.45 -1.15
C GLU A 37 11.98 -5.47 -2.15
N SER A 38 12.77 -4.50 -1.67
CA SER A 38 13.40 -3.49 -2.54
C SER A 38 14.36 -4.10 -3.57
N ILE A 39 15.13 -5.12 -3.18
CA ILE A 39 16.04 -5.84 -4.08
C ILE A 39 15.23 -6.68 -5.06
N PHE A 40 14.17 -7.36 -4.59
CA PHE A 40 13.34 -8.23 -5.39
C PHE A 40 12.55 -7.45 -6.46
N GLU A 41 11.95 -6.32 -6.07
CA GLU A 41 11.27 -5.40 -6.98
C GLU A 41 12.23 -4.89 -8.05
N ARG A 42 13.45 -4.49 -7.65
CA ARG A 42 14.48 -3.97 -8.56
C ARG A 42 15.01 -5.02 -9.54
N VAL A 43 15.15 -6.27 -9.09
CA VAL A 43 15.56 -7.39 -9.96
C VAL A 43 14.45 -7.80 -10.91
N ASN A 44 13.19 -7.64 -10.52
CA ASN A 44 12.02 -8.06 -11.29
C ASN A 44 11.19 -6.86 -11.82
N GLU A 45 11.87 -5.75 -12.09
CA GLU A 45 11.26 -4.55 -12.68
C GLU A 45 10.52 -4.93 -13.98
N GLY A 46 9.27 -4.48 -14.10
CA GLY A 46 8.42 -4.77 -15.26
C GLY A 46 7.77 -6.16 -15.32
N ARG A 47 8.13 -7.10 -14.43
CA ARG A 47 7.48 -8.43 -14.35
C ARG A 47 6.50 -8.58 -13.17
N LEU A 48 6.63 -7.75 -12.13
CA LEU A 48 5.72 -7.76 -11.00
C LEU A 48 4.33 -7.21 -11.35
N TRP A 49 3.30 -7.85 -10.79
CA TRP A 49 1.91 -7.40 -10.93
C TRP A 49 1.73 -5.94 -10.48
N MET A 50 2.40 -5.51 -9.42
CA MET A 50 2.37 -4.12 -8.93
C MET A 50 2.72 -3.10 -10.02
N HIS A 51 3.66 -3.45 -10.92
CA HIS A 51 4.05 -2.60 -12.04
C HIS A 51 3.06 -2.62 -13.21
N ILE A 52 2.20 -3.62 -13.33
CA ILE A 52 1.27 -3.78 -14.46
C ILE A 52 -0.18 -3.45 -14.05
N LYS A 53 -0.48 -3.52 -12.75
CA LYS A 53 -1.81 -3.32 -12.15
C LYS A 53 -2.47 -2.01 -12.56
N HIS A 54 -1.70 -0.93 -12.70
CA HIS A 54 -2.20 0.37 -13.16
C HIS A 54 -2.91 0.28 -14.52
N ARG A 55 -2.52 -0.64 -15.41
CA ARG A 55 -3.15 -0.81 -16.73
C ARG A 55 -4.52 -1.49 -16.68
N TYR A 56 -4.85 -2.16 -15.57
CA TYR A 56 -6.06 -2.96 -15.41
C TYR A 56 -7.07 -2.32 -14.45
N GLU A 57 -6.61 -1.63 -13.40
CA GLU A 57 -7.51 -0.91 -12.48
C GLU A 57 -8.09 0.38 -13.07
N ASP A 58 -7.36 1.11 -13.92
CA ASP A 58 -7.92 2.30 -14.59
C ASP A 58 -9.12 1.96 -15.48
N LYS A 59 -9.08 0.81 -16.17
CA LYS A 59 -10.19 0.41 -17.06
C LYS A 59 -11.45 0.04 -16.29
N SER A 60 -11.34 -0.58 -15.12
CA SER A 60 -12.51 -0.97 -14.32
C SER A 60 -13.13 0.21 -13.57
N LEU A 61 -12.31 1.18 -13.13
CA LEU A 61 -12.79 2.40 -12.47
C LEU A 61 -13.43 3.40 -13.44
N GLN A 62 -12.87 3.55 -14.64
CA GLN A 62 -13.45 4.41 -15.70
C GLN A 62 -14.82 3.90 -16.17
N VAL A 63 -14.99 2.58 -16.31
CA VAL A 63 -16.28 1.98 -16.71
C VAL A 63 -17.34 2.18 -15.61
N SER A 64 -16.96 2.08 -14.34
CA SER A 64 -17.87 2.30 -13.22
C SER A 64 -18.29 3.77 -13.10
N HIS A 65 -17.35 4.71 -13.27
CA HIS A 65 -17.66 6.15 -13.22
C HIS A 65 -18.50 6.60 -14.42
N LYS A 66 -18.23 6.06 -15.61
CA LYS A 66 -19.00 6.34 -16.84
C LYS A 66 -20.43 5.81 -16.78
N ARG A 67 -20.69 4.68 -16.10
CA ARG A 67 -22.06 4.20 -15.89
C ARG A 67 -22.84 5.09 -14.92
N LYS A 68 -22.21 5.52 -13.81
CA LYS A 68 -22.88 6.40 -12.83
C LYS A 68 -23.27 7.75 -13.42
N SER A 69 -22.39 8.37 -14.22
CA SER A 69 -22.70 9.65 -14.86
C SER A 69 -23.84 9.52 -15.89
N VAL A 70 -23.84 8.44 -16.68
CA VAL A 70 -24.94 8.17 -17.64
C VAL A 70 -26.26 7.90 -16.93
N GLU A 71 -26.25 7.25 -15.76
CA GLU A 71 -27.46 6.96 -14.99
C GLU A 71 -27.99 8.21 -14.26
N GLU A 72 -27.11 9.08 -13.75
CA GLU A 72 -27.50 10.40 -13.22
C GLU A 72 -28.08 11.32 -14.30
N ASP A 73 -27.47 11.34 -15.48
CA ASP A 73 -27.96 12.13 -16.63
C ASP A 73 -29.32 11.60 -17.14
N ALA A 74 -29.50 10.28 -17.16
CA ALA A 74 -30.77 9.65 -17.51
C ALA A 74 -31.88 9.94 -16.47
N SER A 75 -31.52 9.97 -15.19
CA SER A 75 -32.45 10.32 -14.10
C SER A 75 -32.85 11.79 -14.15
N LYS A 76 -31.90 12.72 -14.35
CA LYS A 76 -32.20 14.16 -14.54
C LYS A 76 -33.07 14.41 -15.75
N LYS A 77 -32.81 13.75 -16.89
CA LYS A 77 -33.61 13.90 -18.10
C LYS A 77 -35.06 13.41 -17.90
N LYS A 78 -35.27 12.37 -17.10
CA LYS A 78 -36.61 11.85 -16.75
C LYS A 78 -37.37 12.79 -15.81
N VAL A 79 -36.66 13.49 -14.92
CA VAL A 79 -37.23 14.52 -14.02
C VAL A 79 -37.59 15.78 -14.81
N GLU A 80 -36.76 16.20 -15.77
CA GLU A 80 -36.99 17.38 -16.62
C GLU A 80 -38.13 17.14 -17.64
N SER A 81 -38.34 15.90 -18.10
CA SER A 81 -39.36 15.58 -19.10
C SER A 81 -40.76 15.24 -18.53
N ASN A 82 -40.99 15.37 -17.23
CA ASN A 82 -42.30 15.13 -16.62
C ASN A 82 -43.02 16.47 -16.36
N PRO A 83 -44.01 16.88 -17.19
CA PRO A 83 -44.59 18.22 -17.14
C PRO A 83 -45.57 18.51 -15.97
N ASP A 84 -45.85 17.56 -15.07
CA ASP A 84 -46.93 17.70 -14.06
C ASP A 84 -46.45 18.06 -12.64
N LYS A 85 -45.53 19.02 -12.49
CA LYS A 85 -45.20 19.53 -11.14
C LYS A 85 -44.72 20.98 -11.13
N LYS A 86 -45.53 21.90 -11.69
CA LYS A 86 -45.23 23.34 -11.60
C LYS A 86 -46.45 24.15 -11.16
N ASP A 87 -47.20 23.60 -10.22
CA ASP A 87 -48.41 24.18 -9.69
C ASP A 87 -48.70 23.44 -8.40
N ASN A 88 -48.35 24.09 -7.28
CA ASN A 88 -48.80 23.91 -5.89
C ASN A 88 -47.65 24.30 -4.94
N SER A 89 -47.34 25.59 -4.90
CA SER A 89 -46.85 26.28 -3.70
C SER A 89 -47.41 27.69 -3.67
#